data_AF-A0A0E4GBP1-F1
#
_entry.id   AF-A0A0E4GBP1-F1
#
_cell.length_a   1.000
_cell.length_b   1.000
_cell.length_c   1.000
_cell.angle_alpha   90.00
_cell.angle_beta   90.00
_cell.angle_gamma   90.00
#
_symmetry.space_group_name_H-M   'P 1'
#
loop_
_entity.id
_entity.type
_entity.pdbx_description
1 polymer ?
#
loop_
_entity_poly.entity_id
_entity_poly.type
_entity_poly.pdbx_seq_one_letter_code
_entity_poly.pdbx_strand_id
1 'polypeptide(L)'
;MEQELFGIASTVLGKKEWQELEKRADLVGTDQLLNEILEKRLWSNAEIAWVLKLMVFYYGKKDNLLKKMPVERLFLNMVDVLRTYFLIIDNEDPELDDNVRAYISSKLADSTWGINQRTRGYLEKI
;
A
#
# COMPACT_ATOMS: atom_id res chain seq x y z
N MET A 1 -23.05 -6.45 -11.59
CA MET A 1 -22.46 -6.01 -12.87
C MET A 1 -22.52 -4.50 -12.88
N GLU A 2 -21.53 -3.85 -12.28
CA GLU A 2 -21.37 -2.41 -12.42
C GLU A 2 -20.96 -2.12 -13.86
N GLN A 3 -21.65 -1.15 -14.45
CA GLN A 3 -21.66 -0.84 -15.86
C GLN A 3 -20.31 -0.29 -16.31
N GLU A 4 -19.80 -0.81 -17.43
CA GLU A 4 -18.79 -0.19 -18.27
C GLU A 4 -19.26 1.23 -18.64
N LEU A 5 -18.82 2.23 -17.88
CA LEU A 5 -19.00 3.62 -18.26
C LEU A 5 -17.81 4.00 -19.16
N PHE A 6 -18.05 4.06 -20.47
CA PHE A 6 -17.15 4.67 -21.47
C PHE A 6 -15.83 3.95 -21.82
N GLY A 7 -15.78 2.62 -21.89
CA GLY A 7 -14.62 1.92 -22.47
C GLY A 7 -13.29 2.16 -21.73
N ILE A 8 -13.37 2.66 -20.49
CA ILE A 8 -12.26 2.72 -19.55
C ILE A 8 -12.37 1.44 -18.73
N ALA A 9 -11.31 0.63 -18.77
CA ALA A 9 -11.15 -0.55 -17.92
C ALA A 9 -11.59 -0.27 -16.47
N SER A 10 -12.34 -1.18 -15.87
CA SER A 10 -12.73 -1.09 -14.46
C SER A 10 -11.48 -1.23 -13.59
N THR A 11 -10.80 -0.12 -13.30
CA THR A 11 -9.61 -0.10 -12.45
C THR A 11 -9.99 0.15 -11.00
N VAL A 12 -9.15 -0.33 -10.06
CA VAL A 12 -9.28 -0.06 -8.62
C VAL A 12 -9.41 1.44 -8.34
N LEU A 13 -8.71 2.29 -9.10
CA LEU A 13 -8.73 3.75 -8.95
C LEU A 13 -10.09 4.37 -9.34
N GLY A 14 -10.83 3.73 -10.25
CA GLY A 14 -12.15 4.16 -10.69
C GLY A 14 -13.27 3.74 -9.75
N LYS A 15 -13.03 2.80 -8.83
CA LYS A 15 -14.04 2.30 -7.90
C LYS A 15 -14.33 3.26 -6.76
N LYS A 16 -15.56 3.18 -6.24
CA LYS A 16 -16.05 3.99 -5.12
C LYS A 16 -15.19 3.83 -3.86
N GLU A 17 -14.70 2.62 -3.59
CA GLU A 17 -13.82 2.33 -2.45
C GLU A 17 -12.54 3.19 -2.47
N TRP A 18 -11.95 3.39 -3.64
CA TRP A 18 -10.77 4.25 -3.78
C TRP A 18 -11.09 5.72 -3.49
N GLN A 19 -12.20 6.23 -4.03
CA GLN A 19 -12.64 7.60 -3.77
C GLN A 19 -12.95 7.85 -2.29
N GLU A 20 -13.45 6.82 -1.58
CA GLU A 20 -13.67 6.87 -0.13
C GLU A 20 -12.35 6.94 0.63
N LEU A 21 -11.33 6.18 0.21
CA LEU A 21 -9.98 6.28 0.77
C LEU A 21 -9.36 7.66 0.53
N GLU A 22 -9.53 8.26 -0.65
CA GLU A 22 -9.05 9.62 -0.95
C GLU A 22 -9.68 10.65 0.00
N LYS A 23 -11.01 10.64 0.11
CA LYS A 23 -11.72 11.52 1.04
C LYS A 23 -11.29 11.28 2.49
N ARG A 24 -11.07 10.03 2.88
CA ARG A 24 -10.60 9.70 4.23
C ARG A 24 -9.19 10.26 4.46
N ALA A 25 -8.29 10.09 3.51
CA ALA A 25 -6.92 10.60 3.57
C ALA A 25 -6.89 12.13 3.70
N ASP A 26 -7.77 12.84 2.99
CA ASP A 26 -7.90 14.30 3.08
C ASP A 26 -8.38 14.74 4.47
N LEU A 27 -9.20 13.93 5.14
CA LEU A 27 -9.76 14.23 6.46
C LEU A 27 -8.79 13.93 7.61
N VAL A 28 -8.16 12.75 7.61
CA VAL A 28 -7.34 12.29 8.76
C VAL A 28 -5.84 12.38 8.50
N GLY A 29 -5.43 12.66 7.27
CA GLY A 29 -4.04 12.61 6.84
C GLY A 29 -3.60 11.21 6.41
N THR A 30 -2.66 11.18 5.46
CA THR A 30 -2.20 9.94 4.82
C THR A 30 -1.54 8.97 5.79
N ASP A 31 -0.81 9.49 6.78
CA ASP A 31 -0.10 8.67 7.78
C ASP A 31 -1.08 8.00 8.75
N GLN A 32 -2.13 8.71 9.16
CA GLN A 32 -3.17 8.16 10.04
C GLN A 32 -3.99 7.09 9.31
N LEU A 33 -4.37 7.34 8.05
CA LEU A 33 -5.05 6.34 7.23
C LEU A 33 -4.19 5.08 7.04
N LEU A 34 -2.89 5.24 6.80
CA LEU A 34 -1.98 4.09 6.72
C LEU A 34 -2.01 3.27 8.02
N ASN A 35 -1.95 3.91 9.19
CA ASN A 35 -2.05 3.20 10.46
C ASN A 35 -3.40 2.47 10.61
N GLU A 36 -4.52 3.12 10.26
CA GLU A 36 -5.86 2.49 10.29
C GLU A 36 -5.93 1.23 9.41
N ILE A 37 -5.31 1.25 8.22
CA ILE A 37 -5.26 0.09 7.32
C ILE A 37 -4.38 -1.01 7.92
N LEU A 38 -3.22 -0.67 8.47
CA LEU A 38 -2.28 -1.63 9.05
C LEU A 38 -2.84 -2.39 10.27
N GLU A 39 -3.83 -1.84 10.96
CA GLU A 39 -4.52 -2.51 12.06
C GLU A 39 -5.52 -3.58 11.60
N LYS A 40 -5.92 -3.56 10.32
CA LYS A 40 -6.86 -4.53 9.75
C LYS A 40 -6.15 -5.86 9.46
N ARG A 41 -6.85 -6.95 9.75
CA ARG A 41 -6.41 -8.31 9.40
C ARG A 41 -6.48 -8.57 7.89
N LEU A 42 -7.45 -7.99 7.20
CA LEU A 42 -7.71 -8.21 5.77
C LEU A 42 -7.97 -6.86 5.10
N TRP A 43 -7.32 -6.61 3.97
CA TRP A 43 -7.45 -5.37 3.22
C TRP A 43 -8.32 -5.57 1.97
N SER A 44 -9.03 -4.53 1.55
CA SER A 44 -9.68 -4.49 0.23
C SER A 44 -8.65 -4.26 -0.87
N ASN A 45 -9.02 -4.53 -2.13
CA ASN A 45 -8.16 -4.25 -3.28
C ASN A 45 -7.73 -2.76 -3.32
N ALA A 46 -8.66 -1.86 -3.00
CA ALA A 46 -8.38 -0.42 -2.94
C ALA A 46 -7.36 -0.08 -1.86
N GLU A 47 -7.44 -0.70 -0.68
CA GLU A 47 -6.50 -0.50 0.41
C GLU A 47 -5.10 -1.05 0.08
N ILE A 48 -5.05 -2.23 -0.55
CA ILE A 48 -3.79 -2.81 -1.03
C ILE A 48 -3.13 -1.88 -2.05
N ALA A 49 -3.87 -1.41 -3.05
CA ALA A 49 -3.38 -0.46 -4.03
C ALA A 49 -2.94 0.87 -3.40
N TRP A 50 -3.67 1.32 -2.37
CA TRP A 50 -3.34 2.53 -1.63
C TRP A 50 -2.01 2.42 -0.89
N VAL A 51 -1.81 1.32 -0.15
CA VAL A 51 -0.56 1.06 0.57
C VAL A 51 0.61 0.94 -0.40
N LEU A 52 0.43 0.27 -1.54
CA LEU A 52 1.45 0.21 -2.60
C LEU A 52 1.82 1.60 -3.13
N LYS A 53 0.84 2.45 -3.43
CA LYS A 53 1.07 3.85 -3.84
C LYS A 53 1.94 4.59 -2.82
N LEU A 54 1.65 4.44 -1.53
CA LEU A 54 2.44 5.07 -0.47
C LEU A 54 3.86 4.52 -0.37
N MET A 55 4.04 3.21 -0.48
CA MET A 55 5.37 2.59 -0.49
C MET A 55 6.22 3.09 -1.66
N VAL A 56 5.64 3.15 -2.87
CA VAL A 56 6.34 3.68 -4.05
C VAL A 56 6.74 5.14 -3.84
N PHE A 57 5.83 5.97 -3.29
CA PHE A 57 6.13 7.36 -2.97
C PHE A 57 7.26 7.50 -1.95
N TYR A 58 7.14 6.81 -0.81
CA TYR A 58 8.10 6.94 0.29
C TYR A 58 9.46 6.33 -0.04
N TYR A 59 9.52 5.15 -0.66
CA TYR A 59 10.78 4.53 -1.07
C TYR A 59 11.43 5.23 -2.27
N GLY A 60 10.64 5.86 -3.14
CA GLY A 60 11.15 6.74 -4.19
C GLY A 60 11.71 8.06 -3.65
N LYS A 61 11.28 8.49 -2.45
CA LYS A 61 11.84 9.66 -1.78
C LYS A 61 13.25 9.34 -1.30
N LYS A 62 14.25 10.05 -1.82
CA LYS A 62 15.66 9.98 -1.34
C LYS A 62 15.82 10.61 0.06
N ASP A 63 14.92 10.29 0.97
CA ASP A 63 14.88 10.81 2.34
C ASP A 63 16.13 10.34 3.10
N ASN A 64 16.73 11.24 3.89
CA ASN A 64 17.88 10.93 4.72
C ASN A 64 17.55 9.89 5.81
N LEU A 65 16.28 9.77 6.20
CA LEU A 65 15.84 8.74 7.13
C LEU A 65 15.98 7.32 6.56
N LEU A 66 15.63 7.11 5.29
CA LEU A 66 15.73 5.80 4.65
C LEU A 66 17.20 5.36 4.44
N LYS A 67 18.14 6.31 4.35
CA LYS A 67 19.58 6.00 4.29
C LYS A 67 20.11 5.36 5.58
N LYS A 68 19.43 5.51 6.70
CA LYS A 68 19.79 4.88 7.98
C LYS A 68 19.31 3.43 8.08
N MET A 69 18.45 3.00 7.16
CA MET A 69 17.90 1.64 7.16
C MET A 69 18.95 0.64 6.67
N PRO A 70 19.06 -0.56 7.28
CA PRO A 70 19.91 -1.62 6.76
C PRO A 70 19.57 -1.92 5.30
N VAL A 71 20.60 -2.03 4.47
CA VAL A 71 20.46 -2.18 3.02
C VAL A 71 19.67 -3.46 2.69
N GLU A 72 19.92 -4.55 3.42
CA GLU A 72 19.23 -5.83 3.27
C GLU A 72 17.73 -5.69 3.54
N ARG A 73 17.35 -4.88 4.54
CA ARG A 73 15.93 -4.62 4.85
C ARG A 73 15.28 -3.80 3.73
N LEU A 74 15.99 -2.83 3.16
CA LEU A 74 15.49 -2.05 2.03
C LEU A 74 15.25 -2.94 0.81
N PHE A 75 16.18 -3.83 0.48
CA PHE A 75 16.01 -4.79 -0.61
C PHE A 75 14.85 -5.74 -0.38
N LEU A 76 14.67 -6.26 0.83
CA LEU A 76 13.52 -7.12 1.16
C LEU A 76 12.19 -6.40 0.95
N ASN A 77 12.05 -5.17 1.47
CA ASN A 77 10.83 -4.37 1.30
C ASN A 77 10.55 -4.12 -0.20
N MET A 78 11.58 -3.79 -1.00
CA MET A 78 11.43 -3.56 -2.43
C MET A 78 11.01 -4.83 -3.19
N VAL A 79 11.56 -5.98 -2.83
CA VAL A 79 11.16 -7.28 -3.42
C VAL A 79 9.69 -7.57 -3.11
N ASP A 80 9.24 -7.33 -1.89
CA ASP A 80 7.85 -7.59 -1.49
C ASP A 80 6.86 -6.60 -2.13
N VAL A 81 7.27 -5.34 -2.34
CA VAL A 81 6.52 -4.37 -3.17
C VAL A 81 6.37 -4.89 -4.59
N LEU A 82 7.46 -5.29 -5.24
CA LEU A 82 7.43 -5.77 -6.63
C LEU A 82 6.61 -7.06 -6.79
N ARG A 83 6.70 -7.99 -5.84
CA ARG A 83 5.88 -9.22 -5.83
C ARG A 83 4.41 -8.90 -5.73
N THR A 84 4.04 -8.04 -4.79
CA THR A 84 2.64 -7.66 -4.60
C THR A 84 2.11 -6.89 -5.80
N TYR A 85 2.92 -6.00 -6.36
CA TYR A 85 2.59 -5.29 -7.59
C TYR A 85 2.33 -6.25 -8.75
N PHE A 86 3.19 -7.26 -8.95
CA PHE A 86 3.01 -8.28 -9.98
C PHE A 86 1.69 -9.05 -9.82
N LEU A 87 1.29 -9.37 -8.58
CA LEU A 87 0.03 -10.09 -8.31
C LEU A 87 -1.23 -9.25 -8.62
N ILE A 88 -1.10 -7.93 -8.71
CA ILE A 88 -2.23 -7.01 -8.93
C ILE A 88 -2.26 -6.49 -10.36
N ILE A 89 -1.11 -6.28 -11.00
CA ILE A 89 -1.01 -5.60 -12.29
C ILE A 89 -1.57 -6.42 -13.46
N ASP A 90 -1.54 -7.75 -13.36
CA ASP A 90 -1.93 -8.64 -14.45
C ASP A 90 -3.44 -8.65 -14.71
N ASN A 91 -4.25 -8.02 -13.84
CA ASN A 91 -5.69 -7.98 -13.99
C ASN A 91 -6.25 -6.57 -13.79
N GLU A 92 -7.22 -6.20 -14.62
CA GLU A 92 -8.09 -5.05 -14.39
C GLU A 92 -8.96 -5.34 -13.16
N ASP A 93 -8.49 -4.91 -11.98
CA ASP A 93 -9.16 -5.09 -10.69
C ASP A 93 -9.57 -6.54 -10.40
N PRO A 94 -8.59 -7.43 -10.18
CA PRO A 94 -8.86 -8.84 -9.96
C PRO A 94 -9.75 -9.04 -8.74
N GLU A 95 -10.76 -9.89 -8.85
CA GLU A 95 -11.47 -10.39 -7.69
C GLU A 95 -10.54 -11.32 -6.90
N LEU A 96 -9.80 -10.75 -5.94
CA LEU A 96 -8.84 -11.49 -5.11
C LEU A 96 -9.57 -12.17 -3.96
N ASP A 97 -9.36 -13.48 -3.84
CA ASP A 97 -9.88 -14.23 -2.69
C ASP A 97 -9.22 -13.79 -1.37
N ASP A 98 -9.87 -14.13 -0.26
CA ASP A 98 -9.44 -13.71 1.08
C ASP A 98 -8.06 -14.23 1.46
N ASN A 99 -7.63 -15.39 0.95
CA ASN A 99 -6.32 -15.96 1.26
C ASN A 99 -5.22 -15.18 0.56
N VAL A 100 -5.43 -14.84 -0.72
CA VAL A 100 -4.50 -14.01 -1.49
C VAL A 100 -4.41 -12.61 -0.88
N ARG A 101 -5.54 -12.00 -0.54
CA ARG A 101 -5.56 -10.68 0.14
C ARG A 101 -4.88 -10.73 1.49
N ALA A 102 -5.07 -11.79 2.29
CA ALA A 102 -4.38 -11.94 3.57
C ALA A 102 -2.86 -12.09 3.41
N TYR A 103 -2.41 -12.88 2.44
CA TYR A 103 -0.98 -13.02 2.11
C TYR A 103 -0.37 -11.66 1.73
N ILE A 104 -1.04 -10.94 0.82
CA ILE A 104 -0.61 -9.61 0.38
C ILE A 104 -0.56 -8.63 1.55
N SER A 105 -1.61 -8.58 2.36
CA SER A 105 -1.71 -7.67 3.52
C SER A 105 -0.56 -7.90 4.49
N SER A 106 -0.24 -9.16 4.80
CA SER A 106 0.89 -9.50 5.68
C SER A 106 2.23 -9.06 5.11
N LYS A 107 2.48 -9.30 3.81
CA LYS A 107 3.74 -8.92 3.16
C LYS A 107 3.93 -7.41 3.08
N LEU A 108 2.87 -6.70 2.74
CA LEU A 108 2.89 -5.25 2.71
C LEU A 108 3.05 -4.65 4.12
N ALA A 109 2.34 -5.16 5.12
CA ALA A 109 2.46 -4.66 6.49
C ALA A 109 3.90 -4.73 7.00
N ASP A 110 4.59 -5.86 6.80
CA ASP A 110 6.00 -6.03 7.19
C ASP A 110 6.95 -5.11 6.39
N SER A 111 6.58 -4.83 5.14
CA SER A 111 7.28 -3.94 4.23
C SER A 111 6.98 -2.46 4.51
N THR A 112 6.17 -2.10 5.51
CA THR A 112 5.98 -0.69 5.90
C THR A 112 7.07 -0.14 6.83
N TRP A 113 8.14 -0.90 7.05
CA TRP A 113 9.24 -0.48 7.89
C TRP A 113 9.99 0.70 7.25
N GLY A 114 10.15 1.80 8.00
CA GLY A 114 10.74 3.06 7.54
C GLY A 114 9.75 4.04 6.91
N ILE A 115 8.47 3.65 6.76
CA ILE A 115 7.41 4.52 6.22
C ILE A 115 6.32 4.83 7.26
N ASN A 116 5.97 3.89 8.15
CA ASN A 116 4.99 4.17 9.21
C ASN A 116 5.62 4.95 10.38
N GLN A 117 4.78 5.70 11.12
CA GLN A 117 5.24 6.62 12.17
C GLN A 117 6.10 5.93 13.24
N ARG A 118 5.72 4.71 13.64
CA ARG A 118 6.44 3.94 14.66
C ARG A 118 7.88 3.64 14.24
N THR A 119 8.07 3.15 13.02
CA THR A 119 9.39 2.74 12.51
C THR A 119 10.23 3.94 12.06
N ARG A 120 9.61 5.01 11.56
CA ARG A 120 10.29 6.29 11.33
C ARG A 120 10.81 6.91 12.62
N GLY A 121 9.99 6.93 13.67
CA GLY A 121 10.42 7.39 15.01
C GLY A 121 11.52 6.53 15.63
N TYR A 122 11.66 5.26 15.22
CA TYR A 122 12.82 4.44 15.57
C TYR A 122 14.09 4.87 14.81
N LEU A 123 13.99 5.07 13.48
CA LEU A 123 15.09 5.53 12.65
C LEU A 123 15.59 6.94 13.00
N GLU A 124 14.73 7.79 13.56
CA GLU A 124 15.13 9.10 14.08
C GLU A 124 16.07 9.00 15.29
N LYS A 125 15.97 7.92 16.08
CA LYS A 125 16.75 7.71 17.31
C LYS A 125 18.11 7.04 17.07
N ILE A 126 18.33 6.48 15.88
CA ILE A 126 19.61 5.93 15.43
C ILE A 126 20.44 7.03 14.79
#